data_AF-A0A3P6TR17-F1
#
_entry.id   AF-A0A3P6TR17-F1
#
_cell.length_a   1.000
_cell.length_b   1.000
_cell.length_c   1.000
_cell.angle_alpha   90.00
_cell.angle_beta   90.00
_cell.angle_gamma   90.00
#
_symmetry.space_group_name_H-M   'P 1'
#
loop_
_entity.id
_entity.type
_entity.pdbx_description
1 polymer ?
#
loop_
_entity_poly.entity_id
_entity_poly.type
_entity_poly.pdbx_seq_one_letter_code
_entity_poly.pdbx_strand_id
1 'polypeptide(L)'
;MGSFGMLSSQEKLDEIDPFQEKIVHFDLKGAPPTLKYYEELFPLLKQVGVDGILVEYEDMFPYWDELSVLKRAISYSDATVNAILQCFDRSDDDDDDGDGDDGDDDTAMILASNNSLEVIPLVQTFGHMEFVLKHSKYAIYRENLLRHDTICPSSEGSWHLIAAMLKQMRLMHPNARRIHIGADEAYAIGEDVRCRNRLLGNLNFSLDRLKLDHISRIARYARGELGFAEVLVWNDMFGDIDVDLLKEYEMGELSVPVIWGYARNVFSKMMFASAFKGANGQSELFCYINRYLANQRSFVELYKKKKKYLDGKISSIILTGWQRYSHYSPLCEILPVSIPSLIVDLVYLKNIKLSEDEIILKAKLRYTSLSKYCYEELGEGYRSCDRSKE
;
A
#
# COMPACT_ATOMS: atom_id res chain seq x y z
N MET A 1 -23.58 16.08 -50.22
CA MET A 1 -22.19 16.55 -50.00
C MET A 1 -22.05 16.87 -48.53
N GLY A 2 -21.25 16.07 -47.84
CA GLY A 2 -21.06 16.19 -46.40
C GLY A 2 -20.17 17.37 -46.03
N SER A 3 -20.37 17.85 -44.81
CA SER A 3 -19.34 18.53 -44.04
C SER A 3 -19.18 17.71 -42.77
N PHE A 4 -18.36 16.67 -42.87
CA PHE A 4 -17.83 15.94 -41.71
C PHE A 4 -16.86 16.90 -41.01
N GLY A 5 -17.24 17.39 -39.84
CA GLY A 5 -16.31 18.11 -38.98
C GLY A 5 -15.16 17.18 -38.63
N MET A 6 -13.96 17.51 -39.10
CA MET A 6 -12.71 16.93 -38.60
C MET A 6 -12.60 17.29 -37.13
N LEU A 7 -13.00 16.38 -36.25
CA LEU A 7 -12.51 16.37 -34.87
C LEU A 7 -11.00 16.14 -34.95
N SER A 8 -10.25 17.04 -34.31
CA SER A 8 -8.80 17.06 -34.37
C SER A 8 -8.23 15.76 -33.80
N SER A 9 -7.19 15.23 -34.44
CA SER A 9 -6.50 13.99 -34.05
C SER A 9 -5.92 14.03 -32.63
N GLN A 10 -5.86 15.21 -32.01
CA GLN A 10 -5.36 15.45 -30.66
C GLN A 10 -6.39 15.12 -29.57
N GLU A 11 -7.70 15.29 -29.83
CA GLU A 11 -8.77 15.02 -28.85
C GLU A 11 -9.03 13.52 -28.60
N LYS A 12 -8.34 12.62 -29.32
CA LYS A 12 -8.54 11.16 -29.22
C LYS A 12 -7.59 10.42 -28.28
N LEU A 13 -6.55 11.07 -27.75
CA LEU A 13 -5.52 10.43 -26.92
C LEU A 13 -5.69 10.67 -25.40
N ASP A 14 -6.46 11.68 -24.98
CA ASP A 14 -6.52 12.12 -23.57
C ASP A 14 -7.64 11.46 -22.72
N GLU A 15 -8.31 10.41 -23.22
CA GLU A 15 -9.44 9.76 -22.52
C GLU A 15 -9.33 8.23 -22.37
N ILE A 16 -8.15 7.67 -22.63
CA ILE A 16 -7.96 6.22 -22.61
C ILE A 16 -7.53 5.76 -21.20
N ASP A 17 -6.76 6.57 -20.50
CA ASP A 17 -6.30 6.30 -19.12
C ASP A 17 -6.55 7.53 -18.23
N PRO A 18 -7.45 7.44 -17.23
CA PRO A 18 -7.80 8.59 -16.40
C PRO A 18 -6.77 8.89 -15.30
N PHE A 19 -5.81 7.99 -15.05
CA PHE A 19 -4.84 8.13 -13.95
C PHE A 19 -3.41 7.97 -14.46
N GLN A 20 -2.61 9.01 -14.28
CA GLN A 20 -1.20 9.07 -14.68
C GLN A 20 -0.33 8.07 -13.91
N GLU A 21 -0.71 7.74 -12.69
CA GLU A 21 0.02 6.84 -11.80
C GLU A 21 -0.90 5.76 -11.22
N LYS A 22 -0.46 4.50 -11.28
CA LYS A 22 -1.15 3.35 -10.70
C LYS A 22 -0.23 2.67 -9.70
N ILE A 23 -0.71 2.56 -8.47
CA ILE A 23 0.00 1.90 -7.38
C ILE A 23 -0.78 0.67 -6.94
N VAL A 24 -0.10 -0.44 -6.69
CA VAL A 24 -0.72 -1.66 -6.15
C VAL A 24 -0.35 -1.80 -4.69
N HIS A 25 -1.34 -1.95 -3.81
CA HIS A 25 -1.09 -2.12 -2.39
C HIS A 25 -1.00 -3.61 -2.03
N PHE A 26 0.05 -3.93 -1.27
CA PHE A 26 0.30 -5.23 -0.70
C PHE A 26 0.21 -5.13 0.82
N ASP A 27 -0.87 -5.71 1.34
CA ASP A 27 -1.03 -5.98 2.75
C ASP A 27 -0.31 -7.30 3.09
N LEU A 28 0.80 -7.21 3.82
CA LEU A 28 1.67 -8.36 4.09
C LEU A 28 1.24 -9.20 5.28
N LYS A 29 0.22 -8.73 6.00
CA LYS A 29 -0.32 -9.31 7.23
C LYS A 29 -0.50 -10.83 7.16
N GLY A 30 0.43 -11.56 7.76
CA GLY A 30 0.34 -13.00 8.01
C GLY A 30 0.46 -13.94 6.83
N ALA A 31 0.50 -13.45 5.59
CA ALA A 31 0.84 -14.22 4.40
C ALA A 31 1.68 -13.36 3.43
N PRO A 32 2.91 -12.98 3.83
CA PRO A 32 3.81 -12.26 2.95
C PRO A 32 4.14 -13.11 1.70
N PRO A 33 4.22 -12.52 0.50
CA PRO A 33 4.81 -13.20 -0.65
C PRO A 33 6.30 -13.52 -0.43
N THR A 34 6.81 -14.55 -1.11
CA THR A 34 8.25 -14.85 -1.10
C THR A 34 8.98 -14.00 -2.14
N LEU A 35 10.32 -13.94 -2.06
CA LEU A 35 11.15 -13.29 -3.11
C LEU A 35 10.88 -13.88 -4.49
N LYS A 36 10.88 -15.22 -4.60
CA LYS A 36 10.53 -15.94 -5.83
C LYS A 36 9.15 -15.54 -6.39
N TYR A 37 8.18 -15.29 -5.52
CA TYR A 37 6.88 -14.81 -5.99
C TYR A 37 6.95 -13.38 -6.54
N TYR A 38 7.77 -12.50 -5.93
CA TYR A 38 7.98 -11.15 -6.43
C TYR A 38 8.78 -11.11 -7.75
N GLU A 39 9.71 -12.04 -7.98
CA GLU A 39 10.41 -12.23 -9.27
C GLU A 39 9.46 -12.41 -10.44
N GLU A 40 8.38 -13.16 -10.23
CA GLU A 40 7.35 -13.35 -11.26
C GLU A 40 6.37 -12.17 -11.31
N LEU A 41 6.00 -11.64 -10.14
CA LEU A 41 4.94 -10.64 -10.05
C LEU A 41 5.38 -9.26 -10.54
N PHE A 42 6.55 -8.76 -10.15
CA PHE A 42 6.95 -7.38 -10.47
C PHE A 42 7.11 -7.11 -11.97
N PRO A 43 7.70 -8.01 -12.78
CA PRO A 43 7.70 -7.87 -14.24
C PRO A 43 6.29 -7.80 -14.83
N LEU A 44 5.35 -8.60 -14.30
CA LEU A 44 3.96 -8.50 -14.70
C LEU A 44 3.38 -7.13 -14.38
N LEU A 45 3.53 -6.64 -13.14
CA LEU A 45 3.02 -5.33 -12.72
C LEU A 45 3.54 -4.24 -13.66
N LYS A 46 4.83 -4.27 -13.97
CA LYS A 46 5.42 -3.34 -14.93
C LYS A 46 4.81 -3.46 -16.33
N GLN A 47 4.63 -4.69 -16.83
CA GLN A 47 4.03 -4.95 -18.14
C GLN A 47 2.60 -4.42 -18.25
N VAL A 48 1.82 -4.46 -17.16
CA VAL A 48 0.45 -3.95 -17.11
C VAL A 48 0.34 -2.48 -16.70
N GLY A 49 1.46 -1.78 -16.54
CA GLY A 49 1.51 -0.34 -16.35
C GLY A 49 1.34 0.12 -14.90
N VAL A 50 1.83 -0.66 -13.95
CA VAL A 50 1.98 -0.24 -12.55
C VAL A 50 3.27 0.57 -12.39
N ASP A 51 3.19 1.64 -11.63
CA ASP A 51 4.27 2.60 -11.40
C ASP A 51 4.90 2.46 -10.01
N GLY A 52 4.15 1.88 -9.06
CA GLY A 52 4.65 1.62 -7.72
C GLY A 52 3.85 0.60 -6.93
N ILE A 53 4.40 0.23 -5.79
CA ILE A 53 3.78 -0.66 -4.81
C ILE A 53 3.71 0.03 -3.45
N LEU A 54 2.56 -0.07 -2.80
CA LEU A 54 2.35 0.41 -1.43
C LEU A 54 2.41 -0.80 -0.50
N VAL A 55 3.43 -0.86 0.35
CA VAL A 55 3.75 -2.07 1.12
C VAL A 55 3.41 -1.85 2.59
N GLU A 56 2.35 -2.51 3.04
CA GLU A 56 1.93 -2.47 4.43
C GLU A 56 2.51 -3.65 5.20
N TYR A 57 3.53 -3.35 6.01
CA TYR A 57 4.33 -4.38 6.66
C TYR A 57 3.72 -4.93 7.97
N GLU A 58 3.17 -4.07 8.83
CA GLU A 58 2.85 -4.41 10.23
C GLU A 58 3.93 -5.28 10.92
N ASP A 59 3.57 -6.44 11.45
CA ASP A 59 4.45 -7.38 12.13
C ASP A 59 5.28 -8.27 11.20
N MET A 60 5.26 -7.99 9.90
CA MET A 60 6.14 -8.60 8.91
C MET A 60 7.41 -7.77 8.64
N PHE A 61 7.47 -6.53 9.15
CA PHE A 61 8.69 -5.74 9.13
C PHE A 61 9.73 -6.32 10.11
N PRO A 62 11.02 -6.37 9.74
CA PRO A 62 12.09 -6.83 10.62
C PRO A 62 12.44 -5.81 11.72
N TYR A 63 11.52 -5.50 12.62
CA TYR A 63 11.82 -4.60 13.74
C TYR A 63 13.01 -5.12 14.57
N TRP A 64 13.83 -4.20 15.07
CA TRP A 64 15.02 -4.49 15.88
C TRP A 64 15.00 -3.80 17.25
N ASP A 65 15.98 -4.13 18.09
CA ASP A 65 16.12 -3.66 19.48
C ASP A 65 14.84 -3.84 20.30
N GLU A 66 14.40 -2.79 20.99
CA GLU A 66 13.20 -2.75 21.82
C GLU A 66 11.90 -3.04 21.04
N LEU A 67 11.92 -2.83 19.73
CA LEU A 67 10.79 -3.11 18.82
C LEU A 67 10.82 -4.53 18.27
N SER A 68 11.86 -5.32 18.51
CA SER A 68 11.94 -6.72 18.04
C SER A 68 10.77 -7.59 18.51
N VAL A 69 10.12 -7.22 19.61
CA VAL A 69 8.91 -7.90 20.10
C VAL A 69 7.72 -7.80 19.13
N LEU A 70 7.71 -6.80 18.24
CA LEU A 70 6.62 -6.53 17.30
C LEU A 70 6.60 -7.51 16.13
N LYS A 71 7.75 -8.05 15.73
CA LYS A 71 7.84 -8.87 14.51
C LYS A 71 7.40 -10.32 14.77
N ARG A 72 6.84 -10.95 13.75
CA ARG A 72 6.54 -12.40 13.78
C ARG A 72 7.80 -13.22 13.51
N ALA A 73 7.75 -14.49 13.91
CA ALA A 73 8.78 -15.46 13.52
C ALA A 73 8.94 -15.62 12.00
N ILE A 74 7.87 -15.37 11.25
CA ILE A 74 7.84 -15.40 9.77
C ILE A 74 8.03 -14.01 9.13
N SER A 75 8.43 -13.00 9.91
CA SER A 75 8.76 -11.67 9.36
C SER A 75 9.86 -11.78 8.31
N TYR A 76 9.91 -10.83 7.40
CA TYR A 76 11.04 -10.74 6.48
C TYR A 76 12.34 -10.53 7.26
N SER A 77 13.46 -10.99 6.71
CA SER A 77 14.78 -10.55 7.16
C SER A 77 15.14 -9.22 6.53
N ASP A 78 16.15 -8.55 7.08
CA ASP A 78 16.72 -7.33 6.51
C ASP A 78 17.17 -7.57 5.06
N ALA A 79 17.81 -8.72 4.80
CA ALA A 79 18.22 -9.15 3.47
C ALA A 79 17.02 -9.29 2.51
N THR A 80 15.90 -9.88 2.96
CA THR A 80 14.70 -9.99 2.14
C THR A 80 14.09 -8.62 1.81
N VAL A 81 13.99 -7.71 2.79
CA VAL A 81 13.50 -6.36 2.53
C VAL A 81 14.43 -5.64 1.56
N ASN A 82 15.75 -5.73 1.74
CA ASN A 82 16.73 -5.13 0.83
C ASN A 82 16.61 -5.69 -0.59
N ALA A 83 16.43 -7.01 -0.77
CA ALA A 83 16.24 -7.63 -2.08
C ALA A 83 14.96 -7.13 -2.79
N ILE A 84 13.86 -6.92 -2.03
CA ILE A 84 12.63 -6.33 -2.56
C ILE A 84 12.89 -4.89 -3.05
N LEU A 85 13.65 -4.11 -2.29
CA LEU A 85 13.86 -2.67 -2.50
C LEU A 85 14.91 -2.34 -3.58
N GLN A 86 16.02 -3.05 -3.63
CA GLN A 86 17.23 -2.52 -4.25
C GLN A 86 17.24 -2.57 -5.79
N CYS A 87 17.68 -1.44 -6.35
CA CYS A 87 18.72 -1.28 -7.37
C CYS A 87 20.05 -1.20 -6.62
N PHE A 88 21.04 -2.01 -6.96
CA PHE A 88 22.42 -1.66 -6.64
C PHE A 88 22.88 -0.58 -7.63
N ASP A 89 23.31 0.58 -7.12
CA ASP A 89 24.38 1.30 -7.80
C ASP A 89 25.58 0.34 -7.73
N ARG A 90 25.93 -0.27 -8.86
CA ARG A 90 27.30 -0.72 -9.04
C ARG A 90 28.13 0.55 -9.06
N SER A 91 28.62 0.99 -7.90
CA SER A 91 29.90 1.66 -7.91
C SER A 91 30.86 0.64 -8.49
N ASP A 92 31.28 0.89 -9.73
CA ASP A 92 32.44 0.27 -10.36
C ASP A 92 33.67 0.60 -9.50
N ASP A 93 33.79 -0.06 -8.34
CA ASP A 93 35.04 -0.18 -7.61
C ASP A 93 35.53 -1.61 -7.87
N ASP A 94 35.99 -1.81 -9.11
CA ASP A 94 36.97 -2.84 -9.42
C ASP A 94 38.22 -2.55 -8.57
N ASP A 95 38.36 -3.22 -7.43
CA ASP A 95 39.65 -3.48 -6.82
C ASP A 95 39.64 -4.87 -6.13
N ASP A 96 40.42 -5.74 -6.77
CA ASP A 96 40.98 -7.05 -6.43
C ASP A 96 41.16 -7.39 -4.93
N ASP A 97 40.83 -8.63 -4.54
CA ASP A 97 41.79 -9.60 -3.96
C ASP A 97 41.09 -10.83 -3.33
N GLY A 98 41.28 -11.98 -3.99
CA GLY A 98 41.58 -13.32 -3.43
C GLY A 98 40.86 -13.92 -2.20
N ASP A 99 40.30 -15.11 -2.46
CA ASP A 99 40.14 -16.29 -1.59
C ASP A 99 39.16 -16.27 -0.40
N GLY A 100 38.05 -17.00 -0.59
CA GLY A 100 37.15 -17.44 0.48
C GLY A 100 36.01 -18.32 -0.06
N ASP A 101 36.26 -19.64 -0.10
CA ASP A 101 35.26 -20.71 -0.26
C ASP A 101 34.36 -20.77 0.98
N ASP A 102 33.09 -20.42 0.83
CA ASP A 102 31.95 -21.03 1.53
C ASP A 102 30.67 -20.63 0.77
N GLY A 103 29.99 -21.64 0.23
CA GLY A 103 28.82 -21.46 -0.61
C GLY A 103 27.62 -20.89 0.12
N ASP A 104 27.22 -19.69 -0.29
CA ASP A 104 25.83 -19.32 -0.52
C ASP A 104 25.84 -18.47 -1.79
N ASP A 105 25.15 -18.95 -2.83
CA ASP A 105 24.94 -18.23 -4.08
C ASP A 105 23.98 -17.06 -3.80
N ASP A 106 24.48 -16.02 -3.13
CA ASP A 106 23.87 -14.70 -2.93
C ASP A 106 23.90 -13.92 -4.26
N THR A 107 23.38 -14.53 -5.32
CA THR A 107 22.92 -13.79 -6.49
C THR A 107 21.73 -12.95 -6.03
N ALA A 108 22.01 -11.73 -5.56
CA ALA A 108 21.01 -10.78 -5.11
C ALA A 108 19.89 -10.69 -6.16
N MET A 109 18.70 -11.22 -5.82
CA MET A 109 17.50 -11.11 -6.63
C MET A 109 16.96 -9.68 -6.49
N ILE A 110 17.24 -8.86 -7.51
CA ILE A 110 16.97 -7.42 -7.60
C ILE A 110 15.61 -7.19 -8.26
N LEU A 111 14.64 -6.61 -7.56
CA LEU A 111 13.22 -6.71 -7.97
C LEU A 111 12.52 -5.39 -8.28
N ALA A 112 12.17 -4.55 -7.30
CA ALA A 112 11.28 -3.41 -7.56
C ALA A 112 11.94 -2.38 -8.50
N SER A 113 13.19 -2.04 -8.24
CA SER A 113 13.89 -1.02 -9.01
C SER A 113 14.23 -1.47 -10.44
N ASN A 114 14.55 -2.77 -10.64
CA ASN A 114 14.69 -3.38 -11.98
C ASN A 114 13.41 -3.28 -12.81
N ASN A 115 12.26 -3.22 -12.16
CA ASN A 115 10.95 -3.06 -12.80
C ASN A 115 10.46 -1.61 -12.81
N SER A 116 11.31 -0.66 -12.37
CA SER A 116 10.97 0.76 -12.21
C SER A 116 9.67 0.96 -11.42
N LEU A 117 9.52 0.20 -10.33
CA LEU A 117 8.42 0.31 -9.37
C LEU A 117 8.92 1.11 -8.16
N GLU A 118 8.25 2.21 -7.83
CA GLU A 118 8.47 2.87 -6.54
C GLU A 118 7.95 1.99 -5.40
N VAL A 119 8.73 1.79 -4.34
CA VAL A 119 8.26 1.14 -3.12
C VAL A 119 7.92 2.19 -2.07
N ILE A 120 6.64 2.24 -1.69
CA ILE A 120 6.11 3.17 -0.69
C ILE A 120 5.81 2.36 0.58
N PRO A 121 6.58 2.53 1.67
CA PRO A 121 6.26 1.84 2.92
C PRO A 121 4.98 2.41 3.56
N LEU A 122 4.13 1.52 4.09
CA LEU A 122 2.99 1.85 4.93
C LEU A 122 3.22 1.32 6.35
N VAL A 123 3.09 2.23 7.32
CA VAL A 123 3.14 1.93 8.76
C VAL A 123 1.86 2.43 9.40
N GLN A 124 1.17 1.58 10.15
CA GLN A 124 0.04 2.01 10.95
C GLN A 124 0.51 2.81 12.16
N THR A 125 -0.14 3.95 12.42
CA THR A 125 0.28 4.89 13.47
C THR A 125 -0.87 5.42 14.33
N PHE A 126 -2.09 4.91 14.14
CA PHE A 126 -3.24 5.41 14.88
C PHE A 126 -4.28 4.32 15.19
N GLY A 127 -5.06 3.89 14.18
CA GLY A 127 -5.84 2.66 14.20
C GLY A 127 -5.02 1.49 13.68
N HIS A 128 -5.63 0.30 13.63
CA HIS A 128 -4.97 -0.96 13.23
C HIS A 128 -3.65 -1.24 13.97
N MET A 129 -3.56 -0.80 15.23
CA MET A 129 -2.37 -0.93 16.06
C MET A 129 -2.31 -2.26 16.82
N GLU A 130 -3.17 -3.23 16.53
CA GLU A 130 -3.25 -4.49 17.29
C GLU A 130 -1.93 -5.26 17.26
N PHE A 131 -1.19 -5.22 16.15
CA PHE A 131 0.12 -5.86 16.04
C PHE A 131 1.13 -5.31 17.07
N VAL A 132 0.94 -4.07 17.52
CA VAL A 132 1.73 -3.41 18.58
C VAL A 132 1.09 -3.60 19.95
N LEU A 133 -0.17 -3.21 20.07
CA LEU A 133 -0.85 -3.07 21.35
C LEU A 133 -1.29 -4.41 21.93
N LYS A 134 -1.26 -5.51 21.19
CA LYS A 134 -1.41 -6.88 21.74
C LYS A 134 -0.34 -7.22 22.77
N HIS A 135 0.84 -6.59 22.69
CA HIS A 135 1.95 -6.85 23.60
C HIS A 135 1.76 -6.11 24.93
N SER A 136 1.92 -6.82 26.05
CA SER A 136 1.77 -6.25 27.41
C SER A 136 2.64 -5.01 27.63
N LYS A 137 3.86 -5.01 27.08
CA LYS A 137 4.81 -3.88 27.09
C LYS A 137 4.20 -2.57 26.58
N TYR A 138 3.32 -2.65 25.58
CA TYR A 138 2.70 -1.48 24.93
C TYR A 138 1.23 -1.30 25.30
N ALA A 139 0.68 -2.15 26.16
CA ALA A 139 -0.73 -2.09 26.57
C ALA A 139 -1.11 -0.77 27.25
N ILE A 140 -0.16 -0.12 27.91
CA ILE A 140 -0.36 1.20 28.52
C ILE A 140 -0.71 2.27 27.49
N TYR A 141 -0.38 2.08 26.22
CA TYR A 141 -0.66 3.05 25.15
C TYR A 141 -2.01 2.88 24.47
N ARG A 142 -2.85 1.94 24.90
CA ARG A 142 -4.19 1.78 24.34
C ARG A 142 -5.12 2.94 24.72
N GLU A 143 -6.03 3.30 23.82
CA GLU A 143 -7.18 4.14 24.14
C GLU A 143 -8.19 3.41 25.04
N ASN A 144 -8.48 2.17 24.69
CA ASN A 144 -9.38 1.31 25.45
C ASN A 144 -8.61 0.11 25.97
N LEU A 145 -8.62 -0.12 27.28
CA LEU A 145 -7.88 -1.22 27.91
C LEU A 145 -8.24 -2.61 27.33
N LEU A 146 -9.48 -2.78 26.89
CA LEU A 146 -10.02 -4.03 26.35
C LEU A 146 -9.83 -4.18 24.83
N ARG A 147 -9.39 -3.12 24.15
CA ARG A 147 -9.19 -3.14 22.69
C ARG A 147 -7.73 -2.88 22.33
N HIS A 148 -7.29 -3.45 21.22
CA HIS A 148 -5.90 -3.36 20.76
C HIS A 148 -5.73 -2.46 19.53
N ASP A 149 -6.81 -1.95 18.95
CA ASP A 149 -6.77 -1.32 17.62
C ASP A 149 -6.32 0.14 17.63
N THR A 150 -6.62 0.90 18.69
CA THR A 150 -6.37 2.34 18.72
C THR A 150 -5.33 2.72 19.78
N ILE A 151 -4.27 3.40 19.34
CA ILE A 151 -3.24 3.98 20.23
C ILE A 151 -3.67 5.36 20.75
N CYS A 152 -3.39 5.64 22.03
CA CYS A 152 -3.65 6.91 22.70
C CYS A 152 -2.67 7.98 22.19
N PRO A 153 -3.12 9.02 21.47
CA PRO A 153 -2.28 10.10 20.99
C PRO A 153 -1.81 11.08 22.09
N SER A 154 -2.42 11.04 23.28
CA SER A 154 -2.09 11.95 24.39
C SER A 154 -1.01 11.41 25.34
N SER A 155 -0.37 10.29 24.99
CA SER A 155 0.73 9.71 25.75
C SER A 155 2.05 9.96 25.03
N GLU A 156 3.00 10.61 25.69
CA GLU A 156 4.35 10.80 25.12
C GLU A 156 5.02 9.46 24.81
N GLY A 157 4.75 8.40 25.56
CA GLY A 157 5.26 7.07 25.23
C GLY A 157 4.71 6.50 23.91
N SER A 158 3.46 6.85 23.54
CA SER A 158 2.90 6.48 22.23
C SER A 158 3.65 7.20 21.11
N TRP A 159 3.97 8.47 21.32
CA TRP A 159 4.78 9.26 20.39
C TRP A 159 6.15 8.63 20.17
N HIS A 160 6.90 8.34 21.24
CA HIS A 160 8.23 7.75 21.12
C HIS A 160 8.21 6.39 20.41
N LEU A 161 7.19 5.57 20.67
CA LEU A 161 6.98 4.29 20.01
C LEU A 161 6.76 4.47 18.49
N ILE A 162 5.83 5.35 18.09
CA ILE A 162 5.56 5.63 16.67
C ILE A 162 6.79 6.23 15.98
N ALA A 163 7.45 7.21 16.61
CA ALA A 163 8.64 7.83 16.07
C ALA A 163 9.78 6.82 15.87
N ALA A 164 9.94 5.85 16.77
CA ALA A 164 10.89 4.76 16.64
C ALA A 164 10.54 3.83 15.47
N MET A 165 9.26 3.41 15.32
CA MET A 165 8.82 2.59 14.19
C MET A 165 9.09 3.29 12.84
N LEU A 166 8.73 4.58 12.73
CA LEU A 166 8.94 5.35 11.51
C LEU A 166 10.44 5.57 11.21
N LYS A 167 11.27 5.75 12.24
CA LYS A 167 12.73 5.85 12.08
C LYS A 167 13.31 4.54 11.56
N GLN A 168 12.90 3.40 12.11
CA GLN A 168 13.32 2.08 11.59
C GLN A 168 12.87 1.89 10.14
N MET A 169 11.65 2.33 9.80
CA MET A 169 11.14 2.28 8.43
C MET A 169 12.00 3.11 7.46
N ARG A 170 12.35 4.35 7.83
CA ARG A 170 13.26 5.19 7.04
C ARG A 170 14.64 4.56 6.86
N LEU A 171 15.21 3.98 7.92
CA LEU A 171 16.53 3.34 7.84
C LEU A 171 16.54 2.17 6.85
N MET A 172 15.47 1.38 6.80
CA MET A 172 15.32 0.30 5.81
C MET A 172 14.92 0.81 4.42
N HIS A 173 14.30 1.99 4.32
CA HIS A 173 13.85 2.60 3.06
C HIS A 173 14.54 3.96 2.81
N PRO A 174 15.87 3.99 2.66
CA PRO A 174 16.61 5.25 2.55
C PRO A 174 16.20 6.06 1.31
N ASN A 175 15.88 5.37 0.21
CA ASN A 175 15.52 5.99 -1.07
C ASN A 175 14.01 6.24 -1.24
N ALA A 176 13.16 5.81 -0.29
CA ALA A 176 11.72 6.00 -0.41
C ALA A 176 11.38 7.49 -0.36
N ARG A 177 10.76 7.98 -1.43
CA ARG A 177 10.33 9.38 -1.54
C ARG A 177 9.07 9.65 -0.72
N ARG A 178 8.18 8.66 -0.67
CA ARG A 178 6.87 8.74 -0.01
C ARG A 178 6.80 7.73 1.13
N ILE A 179 5.96 8.03 2.12
CA ILE A 179 5.55 7.10 3.17
C ILE A 179 4.04 7.20 3.35
N HIS A 180 3.39 6.09 3.67
CA HIS A 180 2.01 6.09 4.12
C HIS A 180 1.96 5.83 5.64
N ILE A 181 1.34 6.72 6.40
CA ILE A 181 1.30 6.62 7.88
C ILE A 181 0.03 5.96 8.42
N GLY A 182 -0.76 5.39 7.51
CA GLY A 182 -2.02 4.70 7.81
C GLY A 182 -3.06 5.71 8.26
N ALA A 183 -3.41 5.61 9.54
CA ALA A 183 -4.30 6.51 10.27
C ALA A 183 -5.79 6.39 9.92
N ASP A 184 -6.20 5.18 9.60
CA ASP A 184 -7.58 4.74 9.39
C ASP A 184 -8.20 4.14 10.67
N GLU A 185 -9.53 4.16 10.75
CA GLU A 185 -10.37 3.35 11.64
C GLU A 185 -10.05 3.39 13.15
N ALA A 186 -9.47 4.49 13.64
CA ALA A 186 -9.16 4.70 15.06
C ALA A 186 -10.41 5.06 15.89
N TYR A 187 -11.45 4.21 15.84
CA TYR A 187 -12.78 4.53 16.37
C TYR A 187 -12.85 4.67 17.90
N ALA A 188 -11.86 4.15 18.64
CA ALA A 188 -11.81 4.26 20.10
C ALA A 188 -11.11 5.55 20.61
N ILE A 189 -10.74 6.48 19.72
CA ILE A 189 -10.05 7.72 20.12
C ILE A 189 -10.84 8.49 21.21
N GLY A 190 -10.13 8.97 22.22
CA GLY A 190 -10.71 9.84 23.25
C GLY A 190 -11.41 9.11 24.39
N GLU A 191 -11.33 7.77 24.44
CA GLU A 191 -11.94 6.96 25.50
C GLU A 191 -11.07 6.93 26.77
N ASP A 192 -9.75 7.02 26.63
CA ASP A 192 -8.82 6.94 27.75
C ASP A 192 -8.77 8.23 28.58
N VAL A 193 -8.30 8.14 29.83
CA VAL A 193 -8.23 9.29 30.74
C VAL A 193 -7.27 10.39 30.26
N ARG A 194 -6.18 10.04 29.58
CA ARG A 194 -5.18 10.99 29.07
C ARG A 194 -5.79 11.82 27.95
N CYS A 195 -6.43 11.18 26.97
CA CYS A 195 -7.12 11.89 25.91
C CYS A 195 -8.33 12.68 26.42
N ARG A 196 -9.11 12.16 27.36
CA ARG A 196 -10.19 12.94 28.01
C ARG A 196 -9.67 14.20 28.68
N ASN A 197 -8.56 14.12 29.42
CA ASN A 197 -7.93 15.28 30.04
C ASN A 197 -7.43 16.29 28.99
N ARG A 198 -6.83 15.82 27.89
CA ARG A 198 -6.36 16.68 26.79
C ARG A 198 -7.52 17.37 26.07
N LEU A 199 -8.64 16.67 25.86
CA LEU A 199 -9.87 17.22 25.30
C LEU A 199 -10.44 18.33 26.19
N LEU A 200 -10.49 18.09 27.51
CA LEU A 200 -10.94 19.05 28.52
C LEU A 200 -10.04 20.29 28.59
N GLY A 201 -8.72 20.11 28.57
CA GLY A 201 -7.77 21.17 28.88
C GLY A 201 -7.27 21.99 27.69
N ASN A 202 -7.07 21.36 26.53
CA ASN A 202 -6.28 21.95 25.44
C ASN A 202 -7.01 22.02 24.10
N LEU A 203 -8.08 21.24 23.92
CA LEU A 203 -8.70 21.06 22.60
C LEU A 203 -10.18 21.46 22.57
N ASN A 204 -10.67 22.18 23.59
CA ASN A 204 -12.07 22.65 23.68
C ASN A 204 -13.09 21.52 23.41
N PHE A 205 -12.83 20.33 23.96
CA PHE A 205 -13.64 19.12 23.77
C PHE A 205 -13.80 18.66 22.31
N SER A 206 -12.96 19.12 21.38
CA SER A 206 -13.02 18.72 19.99
C SER A 206 -12.21 17.44 19.74
N LEU A 207 -12.92 16.36 19.44
CA LEU A 207 -12.31 15.11 19.01
C LEU A 207 -11.56 15.29 17.67
N ASP A 208 -12.07 16.13 16.79
CA ASP A 208 -11.46 16.43 15.50
C ASP A 208 -10.10 17.11 15.66
N ARG A 209 -9.97 18.04 16.62
CA ARG A 209 -8.67 18.62 17.00
C ARG A 209 -7.70 17.54 17.51
N LEU A 210 -8.18 16.57 18.29
CA LEU A 210 -7.32 15.49 18.80
C LEU A 210 -6.82 14.58 17.67
N LYS A 211 -7.69 14.22 16.72
CA LYS A 211 -7.33 13.45 15.52
C LYS A 211 -6.31 14.21 14.67
N LEU A 212 -6.60 15.47 14.34
CA LEU A 212 -5.74 16.28 13.47
C LEU A 212 -4.39 16.61 14.10
N ASP A 213 -4.36 16.86 15.42
CA ASP A 213 -3.12 17.05 16.14
C ASP A 213 -2.20 15.82 16.02
N HIS A 214 -2.75 14.62 16.24
CA HIS A 214 -2.00 13.37 16.13
C HIS A 214 -1.47 13.15 14.71
N ILE A 215 -2.34 13.20 13.71
CA ILE A 215 -1.99 12.94 12.31
C ILE A 215 -0.97 13.99 11.81
N SER A 216 -1.19 15.27 12.11
CA SER A 216 -0.29 16.34 11.68
C SER A 216 1.07 16.29 12.41
N ARG A 217 1.12 15.90 13.69
CA ARG A 217 2.39 15.70 14.44
C ARG A 217 3.25 14.63 13.76
N ILE A 218 2.64 13.50 13.38
CA ILE A 218 3.34 12.40 12.70
C ILE A 218 3.77 12.82 11.29
N ALA A 219 2.88 13.46 10.53
CA ALA A 219 3.21 13.93 9.18
C ALA A 219 4.36 14.96 9.19
N ARG A 220 4.38 15.90 10.15
CA ARG A 220 5.50 16.84 10.33
C ARG A 220 6.82 16.12 10.58
N TYR A 221 6.84 15.12 11.45
CA TYR A 221 8.05 14.36 11.74
C TYR A 221 8.52 13.53 10.56
N ALA A 222 7.60 12.87 9.84
CA ALA A 222 7.93 12.13 8.63
C ALA A 222 8.56 13.03 7.55
N ARG A 223 8.04 14.24 7.36
CA ARG A 223 8.60 15.21 6.39
C ARG A 223 9.89 15.87 6.86
N GLY A 224 9.88 16.41 8.07
CA GLY A 224 10.96 17.24 8.60
C GLY A 224 12.16 16.43 9.05
N GLU A 225 11.94 15.50 9.98
CA GLU A 225 13.04 14.75 10.63
C GLU A 225 13.45 13.52 9.82
N LEU A 226 12.48 12.84 9.19
CA LEU A 226 12.76 11.65 8.39
C LEU A 226 12.92 11.96 6.89
N GLY A 227 12.72 13.20 6.44
CA GLY A 227 12.99 13.61 5.06
C GLY A 227 12.10 12.99 3.99
N PHE A 228 10.90 12.47 4.32
CA PHE A 228 9.95 12.01 3.30
C PHE A 228 9.38 13.22 2.53
N ALA A 229 9.37 13.14 1.20
CA ALA A 229 8.89 14.22 0.35
C ALA A 229 7.35 14.36 0.39
N GLU A 230 6.63 13.24 0.46
CA GLU A 230 5.18 13.22 0.62
C GLU A 230 4.78 12.19 1.69
N VAL A 231 3.74 12.53 2.45
CA VAL A 231 3.13 11.66 3.46
C VAL A 231 1.71 11.34 3.02
N LEU A 232 1.45 10.07 2.75
CA LEU A 232 0.13 9.56 2.40
C LEU A 232 -0.64 9.16 3.67
N VAL A 233 -1.94 9.42 3.69
CA VAL A 233 -2.81 9.14 4.85
C VAL A 233 -4.17 8.68 4.37
N TRP A 234 -4.74 7.64 4.99
CA TRP A 234 -6.13 7.27 4.72
C TRP A 234 -7.07 8.37 5.20
N ASN A 235 -8.08 8.69 4.39
CA ASN A 235 -8.85 9.91 4.57
C ASN A 235 -10.01 9.81 5.57
N ASP A 236 -10.42 8.62 6.00
CA ASP A 236 -11.65 8.38 6.77
C ASP A 236 -11.67 9.09 8.12
N MET A 237 -10.53 9.19 8.81
CA MET A 237 -10.46 9.84 10.12
C MET A 237 -10.61 11.36 10.07
N PHE A 238 -10.41 12.00 8.91
CA PHE A 238 -10.48 13.47 8.79
C PHE A 238 -11.31 13.97 7.59
N GLY A 239 -11.88 13.06 6.79
CA GLY A 239 -12.58 13.38 5.56
C GLY A 239 -13.84 14.23 5.75
N ASP A 240 -14.44 14.18 6.94
CA ASP A 240 -15.62 14.97 7.30
C ASP A 240 -15.34 16.17 8.21
N ILE A 241 -14.08 16.41 8.56
CA ILE A 241 -13.69 17.54 9.39
C ILE A 241 -13.79 18.85 8.62
N ASP A 242 -14.13 19.92 9.34
CA ASP A 242 -14.25 21.27 8.80
C ASP A 242 -12.96 21.75 8.12
N VAL A 243 -13.13 22.48 7.01
CA VAL A 243 -12.04 22.97 6.16
C VAL A 243 -11.10 23.91 6.92
N ASP A 244 -11.64 24.78 7.78
CA ASP A 244 -10.80 25.74 8.50
C ASP A 244 -9.99 25.03 9.58
N LEU A 245 -10.51 23.95 10.16
CA LEU A 245 -9.73 23.10 11.06
C LEU A 245 -8.63 22.33 10.33
N LEU A 246 -8.91 21.80 9.13
CA LEU A 246 -7.88 21.16 8.29
C LEU A 246 -6.73 22.13 7.94
N LYS A 247 -7.05 23.40 7.67
CA LYS A 247 -6.05 24.45 7.44
C LYS A 247 -5.27 24.78 8.71
N GLU A 248 -5.94 24.88 9.86
CA GLU A 248 -5.31 25.18 11.15
C GLU A 248 -4.20 24.17 11.47
N TYR A 249 -4.42 22.89 11.15
CA TYR A 249 -3.44 21.82 11.34
C TYR A 249 -2.53 21.57 10.11
N GLU A 250 -2.60 22.45 9.10
CA GLU A 250 -1.74 22.42 7.90
C GLU A 250 -1.86 21.13 7.08
N MET A 251 -3.00 20.43 7.15
CA MET A 251 -3.17 19.11 6.55
C MET A 251 -2.92 19.10 5.04
N GLY A 252 -3.29 20.18 4.35
CA GLY A 252 -3.11 20.33 2.90
C GLY A 252 -1.64 20.39 2.46
N GLU A 253 -0.73 20.82 3.34
CA GLU A 253 0.71 20.90 3.08
C GLU A 253 1.45 19.66 3.60
N LEU A 254 0.97 19.12 4.72
CA LEU A 254 1.63 18.01 5.40
C LEU A 254 1.32 16.65 4.78
N SER A 255 0.16 16.49 4.14
CA SER A 255 -0.33 15.17 3.73
C SER A 255 -1.03 15.14 2.38
N VAL A 256 -0.97 13.99 1.73
CA VAL A 256 -1.73 13.63 0.53
C VAL A 256 -2.78 12.60 0.96
N PRO A 257 -4.08 12.94 1.00
CA PRO A 257 -5.10 12.00 1.40
C PRO A 257 -5.31 10.94 0.33
N VAL A 258 -5.41 9.70 0.76
CA VAL A 258 -5.80 8.55 -0.04
C VAL A 258 -7.27 8.24 0.23
N ILE A 259 -8.08 8.39 -0.81
CA ILE A 259 -9.53 8.54 -0.73
C ILE A 259 -10.19 7.27 -1.24
N TRP A 260 -10.81 6.54 -0.32
CA TRP A 260 -11.75 5.46 -0.61
C TRP A 260 -13.21 5.89 -0.41
N GLY A 261 -13.44 7.17 -0.06
CA GLY A 261 -14.74 7.82 0.14
C GLY A 261 -14.90 9.19 -0.56
N TYR A 262 -15.51 10.18 0.09
CA TYR A 262 -15.71 11.52 -0.48
C TYR A 262 -14.49 12.45 -0.28
N ALA A 263 -14.27 13.37 -1.23
CA ALA A 263 -13.13 14.29 -1.25
C ALA A 263 -13.49 15.72 -0.80
N ARG A 264 -12.58 16.40 -0.09
CA ARG A 264 -12.68 17.80 0.35
C ARG A 264 -11.74 18.71 -0.45
N ASN A 265 -12.07 20.00 -0.57
CA ASN A 265 -11.39 20.93 -1.48
C ASN A 265 -10.08 21.57 -0.94
N VAL A 266 -9.60 21.15 0.23
CA VAL A 266 -8.42 21.75 0.92
C VAL A 266 -7.10 21.27 0.33
N PHE A 267 -7.08 20.05 -0.19
CA PHE A 267 -5.86 19.40 -0.68
C PHE A 267 -5.59 19.80 -2.13
N SER A 268 -4.32 20.09 -2.42
CA SER A 268 -3.80 20.37 -3.77
C SER A 268 -3.56 19.08 -4.55
N LYS A 269 -3.19 18.00 -3.85
CA LYS A 269 -2.98 16.65 -4.38
C LYS A 269 -3.73 15.63 -3.53
N MET A 270 -4.39 14.67 -4.18
CA MET A 270 -5.12 13.57 -3.55
C MET A 270 -4.98 12.32 -4.41
N MET A 271 -5.24 11.15 -3.84
CA MET A 271 -5.20 9.87 -4.55
C MET A 271 -6.51 9.13 -4.33
N PHE A 272 -6.97 8.36 -5.31
CA PHE A 272 -8.06 7.40 -5.07
C PHE A 272 -7.52 6.08 -4.54
N ALA A 273 -8.36 5.37 -3.80
CA ALA A 273 -8.15 3.98 -3.42
C ALA A 273 -9.36 3.13 -3.83
N SER A 274 -9.17 2.34 -4.88
CA SER A 274 -10.06 1.24 -5.25
C SER A 274 -9.56 -0.05 -4.61
N ALA A 275 -10.28 -1.15 -4.77
CA ALA A 275 -9.84 -2.46 -4.31
C ALA A 275 -9.84 -3.49 -5.44
N PHE A 276 -8.89 -4.42 -5.40
CA PHE A 276 -8.87 -5.61 -6.27
C PHE A 276 -9.07 -6.93 -5.50
N LYS A 277 -8.95 -6.89 -4.16
CA LYS A 277 -9.20 -8.00 -3.22
C LYS A 277 -9.42 -7.51 -1.79
N GLY A 278 -9.95 -8.37 -0.92
CA GLY A 278 -9.97 -8.20 0.53
C GLY A 278 -11.00 -7.19 1.05
N ALA A 279 -11.85 -6.64 0.17
CA ALA A 279 -12.88 -5.65 0.50
C ALA A 279 -14.31 -6.16 0.22
N ASN A 280 -14.49 -7.48 0.25
CA ASN A 280 -15.79 -8.13 0.03
C ASN A 280 -16.33 -8.87 1.26
N GLY A 281 -15.46 -9.30 2.18
CA GLY A 281 -15.87 -9.92 3.44
C GLY A 281 -14.69 -10.55 4.19
N GLN A 282 -14.85 -10.74 5.50
CA GLN A 282 -13.75 -11.15 6.39
C GLN A 282 -13.23 -12.57 6.17
N SER A 283 -14.06 -13.46 5.62
CA SER A 283 -13.76 -14.88 5.43
C SER A 283 -13.88 -15.31 3.96
N GLU A 284 -13.84 -14.35 3.03
CA GLU A 284 -13.94 -14.64 1.61
C GLU A 284 -12.70 -15.37 1.12
N LEU A 285 -12.91 -16.54 0.50
CA LEU A 285 -11.82 -17.35 -0.07
C LEU A 285 -11.59 -17.04 -1.55
N PHE A 286 -12.66 -16.69 -2.27
CA PHE A 286 -12.64 -16.49 -3.71
C PHE A 286 -12.73 -15.01 -4.06
N CYS A 287 -11.99 -14.63 -5.10
CA CYS A 287 -11.99 -13.27 -5.58
C CYS A 287 -13.07 -13.03 -6.64
N TYR A 288 -14.02 -12.15 -6.34
CA TYR A 288 -15.13 -11.81 -7.24
C TYR A 288 -14.72 -10.71 -8.24
N ILE A 289 -14.02 -11.09 -9.31
CA ILE A 289 -13.44 -10.17 -10.32
C ILE A 289 -14.43 -9.09 -10.77
N ASN A 290 -15.66 -9.45 -11.15
CA ASN A 290 -16.64 -8.48 -11.66
C ASN A 290 -17.06 -7.43 -10.61
N ARG A 291 -17.02 -7.77 -9.32
CA ARG A 291 -17.28 -6.82 -8.23
C ARG A 291 -16.18 -5.77 -8.16
N TYR A 292 -14.92 -6.21 -8.19
CA TYR A 292 -13.77 -5.30 -8.12
C TYR A 292 -13.67 -4.44 -9.37
N LEU A 293 -13.95 -4.99 -10.55
CA LEU A 293 -14.08 -4.21 -11.78
C LEU A 293 -15.20 -3.17 -11.68
N ALA A 294 -16.34 -3.49 -11.05
CA ALA A 294 -17.40 -2.52 -10.80
C ALA A 294 -16.97 -1.42 -9.81
N ASN A 295 -16.24 -1.77 -8.76
CA ASN A 295 -15.63 -0.80 -7.84
C ASN A 295 -14.68 0.14 -8.61
N GLN A 296 -13.79 -0.42 -9.43
CA GLN A 296 -12.85 0.34 -10.26
C GLN A 296 -13.57 1.29 -11.23
N ARG A 297 -14.62 0.81 -11.93
CA ARG A 297 -15.48 1.62 -12.81
C ARG A 297 -16.13 2.78 -12.06
N SER A 298 -16.56 2.56 -10.81
CA SER A 298 -17.21 3.59 -10.00
C SER A 298 -16.28 4.79 -9.70
N PHE A 299 -15.00 4.55 -9.44
CA PHE A 299 -14.02 5.62 -9.25
C PHE A 299 -13.73 6.39 -10.54
N VAL A 300 -13.64 5.70 -11.69
CA VAL A 300 -13.51 6.36 -13.00
C VAL A 300 -14.74 7.22 -13.31
N GLU A 301 -15.94 6.71 -13.02
CA GLU A 301 -17.17 7.49 -13.17
C GLU A 301 -17.21 8.70 -12.25
N LEU A 302 -16.80 8.54 -10.98
CA LEU A 302 -16.70 9.64 -10.03
C LEU A 302 -15.75 10.73 -10.53
N TYR A 303 -14.56 10.32 -11.00
CA TYR A 303 -13.59 11.23 -11.61
C TYR A 303 -14.21 12.01 -12.77
N LYS A 304 -14.86 11.32 -13.72
CA LYS A 304 -15.52 11.96 -14.87
C LYS A 304 -16.64 12.92 -14.45
N LYS A 305 -17.53 12.49 -13.54
CA LYS A 305 -18.65 13.30 -13.04
C LYS A 305 -18.19 14.55 -12.28
N LYS A 306 -17.03 14.48 -11.63
CA LYS A 306 -16.47 15.56 -10.80
C LYS A 306 -15.20 16.16 -11.41
N LYS A 307 -14.94 15.96 -12.71
CA LYS A 307 -13.69 16.35 -13.38
C LYS A 307 -13.32 17.81 -13.09
N LYS A 308 -14.28 18.73 -13.21
CA LYS A 308 -14.06 20.16 -12.89
C LYS A 308 -13.42 20.43 -11.51
N TYR A 309 -13.67 19.60 -10.51
CA TYR A 309 -13.16 19.75 -9.15
C TYR A 309 -11.94 18.87 -8.83
N LEU A 310 -11.77 17.76 -9.56
CA LEU A 310 -10.74 16.76 -9.30
C LEU A 310 -9.58 16.81 -10.29
N ASP A 311 -9.77 17.38 -11.46
CA ASP A 311 -8.74 17.51 -12.50
C ASP A 311 -7.57 18.35 -11.97
N GLY A 312 -6.36 17.84 -12.14
CA GLY A 312 -5.14 18.41 -11.57
C GLY A 312 -4.92 18.14 -10.07
N LYS A 313 -5.94 17.65 -9.34
CA LYS A 313 -5.82 17.26 -7.92
C LYS A 313 -5.67 15.75 -7.72
N ILE A 314 -6.35 14.96 -8.54
CA ILE A 314 -6.25 13.49 -8.54
C ILE A 314 -5.61 13.07 -9.85
N SER A 315 -4.37 12.60 -9.76
CA SER A 315 -3.63 12.01 -10.89
C SER A 315 -3.32 10.53 -10.68
N SER A 316 -3.50 10.02 -9.46
CA SER A 316 -3.05 8.69 -9.06
C SER A 316 -4.18 7.88 -8.43
N ILE A 317 -4.11 6.56 -8.63
CA ILE A 317 -5.00 5.59 -7.99
C ILE A 317 -4.19 4.44 -7.37
N ILE A 318 -4.56 4.06 -6.15
CA ILE A 318 -4.06 2.89 -5.45
C ILE A 318 -5.10 1.79 -5.57
N LEU A 319 -4.71 0.62 -6.05
CA LEU A 319 -5.53 -0.59 -6.05
C LEU A 319 -5.19 -1.38 -4.79
N THR A 320 -6.07 -1.32 -3.79
CA THR A 320 -5.86 -1.94 -2.47
C THR A 320 -6.12 -3.44 -2.50
N GLY A 321 -5.23 -4.17 -1.83
CA GLY A 321 -5.29 -5.61 -1.71
C GLY A 321 -5.18 -6.08 -0.28
N TRP A 322 -6.23 -5.85 0.51
CA TRP A 322 -6.30 -6.18 1.93
C TRP A 322 -6.18 -7.67 2.19
N GLN A 323 -5.48 -8.05 3.25
CA GLN A 323 -5.20 -9.43 3.57
C GLN A 323 -6.07 -9.95 4.72
N ARG A 324 -6.53 -9.05 5.61
CA ARG A 324 -7.49 -9.31 6.69
C ARG A 324 -8.03 -7.99 7.23
N TYR A 325 -9.19 -8.03 7.89
CA TYR A 325 -9.86 -6.84 8.44
C TYR A 325 -9.32 -6.37 9.79
N SER A 326 -8.72 -7.27 10.56
CA SER A 326 -8.05 -6.96 11.82
C SER A 326 -6.92 -7.95 12.05
N HIS A 327 -6.02 -7.64 12.96
CA HIS A 327 -4.89 -8.53 13.30
C HIS A 327 -5.32 -9.95 13.71
N TYR A 328 -6.52 -10.07 14.29
CA TYR A 328 -7.07 -11.33 14.79
C TYR A 328 -8.02 -12.03 13.80
N SER A 329 -8.37 -11.37 12.69
CA SER A 329 -9.24 -11.95 11.66
C SER A 329 -8.49 -12.99 10.82
N PRO A 330 -9.20 -13.98 10.24
CA PRO A 330 -8.62 -14.87 9.25
C PRO A 330 -8.17 -14.09 8.01
N LEU A 331 -7.32 -14.71 7.20
CA LEU A 331 -6.96 -14.17 5.90
C LEU A 331 -8.17 -14.26 4.95
N CYS A 332 -8.34 -13.26 4.11
CA CYS A 332 -9.32 -13.26 3.02
C CYS A 332 -8.61 -13.03 1.68
N GLU A 333 -9.15 -13.64 0.62
CA GLU A 333 -8.76 -13.43 -0.79
C GLU A 333 -7.24 -13.27 -0.95
N ILE A 334 -6.50 -14.35 -0.68
CA ILE A 334 -5.03 -14.30 -0.68
C ILE A 334 -4.48 -13.85 -2.05
N LEU A 335 -3.31 -13.20 -2.05
CA LEU A 335 -2.77 -12.57 -3.26
C LEU A 335 -2.79 -13.46 -4.52
N PRO A 336 -2.37 -14.74 -4.49
CA PRO A 336 -2.39 -15.59 -5.69
C PRO A 336 -3.76 -15.76 -6.34
N VAL A 337 -4.83 -15.91 -5.56
CA VAL A 337 -6.19 -16.09 -6.10
C VAL A 337 -6.77 -14.78 -6.66
N SER A 338 -6.16 -13.65 -6.32
CA SER A 338 -6.62 -12.31 -6.68
C SER A 338 -5.84 -11.66 -7.81
N ILE A 339 -4.72 -12.23 -8.28
CA ILE A 339 -3.97 -11.71 -9.43
C ILE A 339 -4.85 -11.52 -10.68
N PRO A 340 -5.77 -12.45 -11.04
CA PRO A 340 -6.66 -12.21 -12.17
C PRO A 340 -7.54 -10.97 -12.01
N SER A 341 -8.02 -10.68 -10.79
CA SER A 341 -8.80 -9.48 -10.46
C SER A 341 -7.97 -8.22 -10.70
N LEU A 342 -6.74 -8.19 -10.15
CA LEU A 342 -5.79 -7.08 -10.33
C LEU A 342 -5.50 -6.79 -11.80
N ILE A 343 -5.24 -7.82 -12.61
CA ILE A 343 -4.93 -7.65 -14.03
C ILE A 343 -6.15 -7.10 -14.78
N VAL A 344 -7.36 -7.58 -14.47
CA VAL A 344 -8.60 -7.08 -15.07
C VAL A 344 -8.79 -5.59 -14.79
N ASP A 345 -8.59 -5.17 -13.53
CA ASP A 345 -8.73 -3.77 -13.13
C ASP A 345 -7.69 -2.87 -13.82
N LEU A 346 -6.43 -3.32 -13.91
CA LEU A 346 -5.34 -2.59 -14.57
C LEU A 346 -5.52 -2.51 -16.09
N VAL A 347 -6.00 -3.58 -16.73
CA VAL A 347 -6.33 -3.58 -18.17
C VAL A 347 -7.45 -2.60 -18.46
N TYR A 348 -8.47 -2.54 -17.60
CA TYR A 348 -9.54 -1.55 -17.72
C TYR A 348 -9.02 -0.12 -17.55
N LEU A 349 -8.19 0.14 -16.55
CA LEU A 349 -7.62 1.47 -16.32
C LEU A 349 -6.76 1.96 -17.49
N LYS A 350 -6.02 1.06 -18.14
CA LYS A 350 -5.22 1.36 -19.32
C LYS A 350 -6.07 1.74 -20.54
N ASN A 351 -7.32 1.28 -20.62
CA ASN A 351 -8.26 1.71 -21.65
C ASN A 351 -9.71 1.57 -21.18
N ILE A 352 -10.25 2.67 -20.66
CA ILE A 352 -11.60 2.70 -20.08
C ILE A 352 -12.74 2.59 -21.12
N LYS A 353 -12.42 2.52 -22.41
CA LYS A 353 -13.37 2.36 -23.52
C LYS A 353 -13.55 0.89 -23.93
N LEU A 354 -12.76 -0.03 -23.37
CA LEU A 354 -12.89 -1.47 -23.66
C LEU A 354 -14.21 -2.03 -23.14
N SER A 355 -14.81 -2.92 -23.93
CA SER A 355 -15.91 -3.77 -23.49
C SER A 355 -15.42 -4.83 -22.49
N GLU A 356 -16.33 -5.45 -21.76
CA GLU A 356 -15.99 -6.48 -20.77
C GLU A 356 -15.28 -7.68 -21.41
N ASP A 357 -15.74 -8.14 -22.58
CA ASP A 357 -15.11 -9.23 -23.32
C ASP A 357 -13.68 -8.90 -23.74
N GLU A 358 -13.42 -7.65 -24.17
CA GLU A 358 -12.09 -7.20 -24.54
C GLU A 358 -11.15 -7.11 -23.33
N ILE A 359 -11.65 -6.64 -22.18
CA ILE A 359 -10.90 -6.60 -20.93
C ILE A 359 -10.49 -8.01 -20.53
N ILE A 360 -11.44 -8.94 -20.48
CA ILE A 360 -11.18 -10.34 -20.10
C ILE A 360 -10.21 -11.02 -21.07
N LEU A 361 -10.37 -10.81 -22.39
CA LEU A 361 -9.46 -11.38 -23.39
C LEU A 361 -8.03 -10.84 -23.20
N LYS A 362 -7.86 -9.53 -23.03
CA LYS A 362 -6.55 -8.91 -22.81
C LYS A 362 -5.94 -9.37 -21.48
N ALA A 363 -6.73 -9.47 -20.41
CA ALA A 363 -6.27 -9.96 -19.11
C ALA A 363 -5.74 -11.40 -19.21
N LYS A 364 -6.47 -12.29 -19.90
CA LYS A 364 -6.02 -13.67 -20.16
C LYS A 364 -4.67 -13.71 -20.88
N LEU A 365 -4.49 -12.89 -21.93
CA LEU A 365 -3.24 -12.85 -22.70
C LEU A 365 -2.03 -12.37 -21.86
N ARG A 366 -2.24 -11.50 -20.88
CA ARG A 366 -1.19 -11.05 -19.96
C ARG A 366 -0.88 -12.08 -18.88
N TYR A 367 -1.90 -12.79 -18.41
CA TYR A 367 -1.72 -13.86 -17.44
C TYR A 367 -1.01 -15.09 -18.05
N THR A 368 -1.30 -15.44 -19.31
CA THR A 368 -0.62 -16.56 -19.97
C THR A 368 0.85 -16.29 -20.25
N SER A 369 1.27 -15.03 -20.41
CA SER A 369 2.71 -14.69 -20.46
C SER A 369 3.46 -14.97 -19.16
N LEU A 370 2.78 -15.01 -18.00
CA LEU A 370 3.37 -15.52 -16.75
C LEU A 370 3.58 -17.04 -16.80
N SER A 371 2.55 -17.77 -17.22
CA SER A 371 2.58 -19.24 -17.21
C SER A 371 3.67 -19.84 -18.09
N LYS A 372 4.17 -19.09 -19.07
CA LYS A 372 5.28 -19.52 -19.93
C LYS A 372 6.59 -19.68 -19.14
N TYR A 373 6.78 -18.91 -18.07
CA TYR A 373 7.90 -19.06 -17.14
C TYR A 373 7.65 -20.19 -16.11
N CYS A 374 6.40 -20.41 -15.67
CA CYS A 374 6.08 -21.54 -14.78
C CYS A 374 6.20 -22.92 -15.45
N TYR A 375 6.12 -23.02 -16.78
CA TYR A 375 6.26 -24.29 -17.50
C TYR A 375 7.72 -24.74 -17.68
N GLU A 376 8.68 -23.82 -17.64
CA GLU A 376 10.11 -24.16 -17.80
C GLU A 376 10.68 -24.80 -16.51
N GLU A 377 10.15 -24.49 -15.32
CA GLU A 377 10.53 -25.17 -14.07
C GLU A 377 9.84 -26.53 -13.83
N LEU A 378 8.83 -26.90 -14.65
CA LEU A 378 8.20 -28.22 -14.60
C LEU A 378 8.71 -29.17 -15.70
N GLY A 379 9.81 -28.79 -16.37
CA GLY A 379 10.32 -29.42 -17.59
C GLY A 379 11.48 -30.43 -17.45
N GLU A 380 12.02 -30.69 -16.25
CA GLU A 380 13.10 -31.70 -16.08
C GLU A 380 12.82 -32.78 -15.01
N GLY A 381 11.61 -32.86 -14.46
CA GLY A 381 11.26 -33.84 -13.41
C GLY A 381 10.42 -35.04 -13.85
N TYR A 382 9.81 -35.03 -15.04
CA TYR A 382 8.90 -36.09 -15.47
C TYR A 382 9.35 -36.74 -16.79
N ARG A 383 10.46 -37.47 -16.75
CA ARG A 383 10.66 -38.59 -17.67
C ARG A 383 10.01 -39.84 -17.07
N SER A 384 9.04 -40.35 -17.80
CA SER A 384 8.26 -41.57 -17.62
C SER A 384 8.81 -42.58 -16.60
N CYS A 385 8.04 -42.81 -15.53
CA CYS A 385 8.09 -44.10 -14.85
C CYS A 385 7.39 -45.11 -15.77
N ASP A 386 8.19 -45.81 -16.56
CA ASP A 386 7.77 -46.86 -17.47
C ASP A 386 7.23 -48.03 -16.63
N ARG A 387 5.92 -48.28 -16.73
CA ARG A 387 5.31 -49.52 -16.26
C ARG A 387 5.59 -50.61 -17.29
N SER A 388 6.75 -51.24 -17.22
CA SER A 388 6.88 -52.64 -17.62
C SER A 388 8.17 -53.29 -17.10
N LYS A 389 7.97 -54.44 -16.45
CA LYS A 389 8.92 -55.52 -16.12
C LYS A 389 9.49 -55.56 -14.69
N GLU A 390 9.01 -56.61 -14.02
CA GLU A 390 9.61 -57.44 -12.95
C GLU A 390 9.82 -56.85 -11.55
#